data_AF-I7IV39-F1
#
_entry.id   AF-I7IV39-F1
#
_cell.length_a   1.000
_cell.length_b   1.000
_cell.length_c   1.000
_cell.angle_alpha   90.00
_cell.angle_beta   90.00
_cell.angle_gamma   90.00
#
_symmetry.space_group_name_H-M   'P 1'
#
loop_
_entity.id
_entity.type
_entity.pdbx_description
1 polymer ?
#
loop_
_entity_poly.entity_id
_entity_poly.type
_entity_poly.pdbx_seq_one_letter_code
_entity_poly.pdbx_strand_id
1 'polypeptide(L)' 'MSRTFNNKKKMEGRQRKLEAEMERRRKEEELKEKELEEYWSIGAKKPGRREKEEEKRAEREERKRELKELYEKEMSSL' A
#
# COMPACT_ATOMS: atom_id res chain seq x y z
N MET A 1 -0.31 -14.62 -47.22
CA MET A 1 0.71 -13.78 -46.56
C MET A 1 0.22 -13.37 -45.17
N SER A 2 0.79 -13.88 -44.07
CA SER A 2 0.21 -13.73 -42.71
C SER A 2 1.05 -12.90 -41.72
N ARG A 3 2.15 -12.28 -42.15
CA ARG A 3 3.12 -11.60 -41.26
C ARG A 3 3.62 -10.23 -41.72
N THR A 4 3.09 -9.69 -42.81
CA THR A 4 3.45 -8.36 -43.33
C THR A 4 2.91 -7.27 -42.40
N PHE A 5 3.72 -6.24 -42.09
CA PHE A 5 3.39 -5.09 -41.21
C PHE A 5 3.06 -5.40 -39.72
N ASN A 6 3.66 -6.43 -39.11
CA ASN A 6 3.40 -6.78 -37.70
C ASN A 6 4.23 -6.02 -36.64
N ASN A 7 4.93 -4.94 -37.02
CA ASN A 7 5.84 -4.22 -36.12
C ASN A 7 5.12 -3.67 -34.88
N LYS A 8 3.90 -3.15 -35.03
CA LYS A 8 3.10 -2.65 -33.90
C LYS A 8 2.81 -3.75 -32.87
N LYS A 9 2.41 -4.95 -33.32
CA LYS A 9 2.13 -6.10 -32.44
C LYS A 9 3.40 -6.65 -31.77
N LYS A 10 4.54 -6.59 -32.44
CA LYS A 10 5.83 -6.94 -31.85
C LYS A 10 6.25 -5.95 -30.76
N MET A 11 6.02 -4.66 -30.95
CA MET A 11 6.29 -3.62 -29.94
C MET A 11 5.36 -3.76 -28.74
N GLU A 12 4.05 -3.94 -28.96
CA GLU A 12 3.08 -4.20 -27.89
C GLU A 12 3.45 -5.47 -27.10
N GLY A 13 3.87 -6.54 -27.79
CA GLY A 13 4.31 -7.78 -27.13
C GLY A 13 5.60 -7.62 -26.33
N ARG A 14 6.52 -6.76 -26.76
CA ARG A 14 7.73 -6.41 -25.99
C ARG A 14 7.40 -5.58 -24.76
N GLN A 15 6.52 -4.58 -24.90
CA GLN A 15 6.07 -3.76 -23.77
C GLN A 15 5.39 -4.60 -22.69
N ARG A 16 4.45 -5.48 -23.07
CA ARG A 16 3.80 -6.38 -22.09
C ARG A 16 4.78 -7.28 -21.34
N LYS A 17 5.83 -7.76 -22.02
CA LYS A 17 6.87 -8.57 -21.37
C LYS A 17 7.69 -7.75 -20.39
N LEU A 18 8.05 -6.51 -20.77
CA LEU A 18 8.76 -5.59 -19.89
C LEU A 18 7.91 -5.21 -18.68
N GLU A 19 6.63 -4.91 -18.86
CA GLU A 19 5.68 -4.63 -17.77
C GLU A 19 5.57 -5.81 -16.81
N ALA A 20 5.41 -7.03 -17.33
CA ALA A 20 5.35 -8.23 -16.51
C ALA A 20 6.66 -8.51 -15.75
N GLU A 21 7.82 -8.21 -16.36
CA GLU A 21 9.12 -8.36 -15.70
C GLU A 21 9.30 -7.31 -14.58
N MET A 22 8.93 -6.06 -14.84
CA MET A 22 8.97 -4.99 -13.83
C MET A 22 8.04 -5.28 -12.66
N GLU A 23 6.83 -5.80 -12.92
CA GLU A 23 5.89 -6.17 -11.86
C GLU A 23 6.42 -7.34 -11.02
N ARG A 24 7.07 -8.33 -11.65
CA ARG A 24 7.74 -9.42 -10.92
C ARG A 24 8.86 -8.91 -10.04
N ARG A 25 9.74 -8.07 -10.58
CA ARG A 25 10.84 -7.45 -9.80
C ARG A 25 10.31 -6.65 -8.62
N ARG A 26 9.25 -5.85 -8.83
CA ARG A 26 8.61 -5.09 -7.76
C ARG A 26 8.09 -6.00 -6.65
N LYS A 27 7.44 -7.11 -6.99
CA LYS A 27 6.96 -8.09 -6.01
C LYS A 27 8.12 -8.78 -5.27
N GLU A 28 9.19 -9.10 -5.96
CA GLU A 28 10.40 -9.67 -5.33
C GLU A 28 11.08 -8.68 -4.38
N GLU A 29 11.16 -7.40 -4.76
CA GLU A 29 11.68 -6.33 -3.91
C GLU A 29 10.79 -6.11 -2.68
N GLU A 30 9.47 -6.09 -2.85
CA GLU A 30 8.53 -5.97 -1.73
C GLU A 30 8.65 -7.13 -0.74
N LEU A 31 8.83 -8.36 -1.24
CA LEU A 31 9.07 -9.52 -0.39
C LEU A 31 10.41 -9.40 0.36
N LYS A 32 11.48 -8.97 -0.32
CA LYS A 32 12.78 -8.74 0.32
C LYS A 32 12.72 -7.63 1.37
N GLU A 33 12.01 -6.55 1.10
CA GLU A 33 11.81 -5.47 2.08
C GLU A 33 11.07 -5.97 3.31
N LYS A 34 10.01 -6.79 3.15
CA LYS A 34 9.30 -7.41 4.27
C LYS A 34 10.18 -8.35 5.08
N GLU A 35 10.95 -9.21 4.41
CA GLU A 35 11.90 -10.11 5.08
C GLU A 35 12.98 -9.33 5.85
N LEU A 36 13.47 -8.23 5.27
CA LEU A 36 14.41 -7.34 5.94
C LEU A 36 13.76 -6.63 7.13
N GLU A 37 12.54 -6.10 6.99
CA GLU A 37 11.80 -5.46 8.07
C GLU A 37 11.60 -6.44 9.25
N GLU A 38 11.21 -7.68 8.95
CA GLU A 38 11.12 -8.75 9.94
C GLU A 38 12.48 -9.01 10.59
N TYR A 39 13.56 -9.14 9.82
CA TYR A 39 14.90 -9.37 10.35
C TYR A 39 15.38 -8.23 11.25
N TRP A 40 15.21 -6.98 10.83
CA TRP A 40 15.54 -5.79 11.62
C TRP A 40 14.63 -5.65 12.86
N SER A 41 13.43 -6.21 12.83
CA SER A 41 12.54 -6.26 14.00
C SER A 41 12.98 -7.27 15.06
N ILE A 42 13.88 -8.20 14.74
CA ILE A 42 14.43 -9.16 15.72
C ILE A 42 15.30 -8.39 16.72
N GLY A 43 14.76 -8.20 17.92
CA GLY A 43 15.40 -7.44 19.01
C GLY A 43 14.95 -5.98 19.12
N ALA A 44 14.10 -5.51 18.19
CA ALA A 44 13.42 -4.23 18.36
C ALA A 44 12.52 -4.29 19.61
N LYS A 45 12.45 -3.17 20.33
CA LYS A 45 11.58 -3.03 21.51
C LYS A 45 10.14 -3.22 21.06
N LYS A 46 9.50 -4.32 21.49
CA LYS A 46 8.06 -4.52 21.23
C LYS A 46 7.27 -3.35 21.82
N PRO A 47 6.20 -2.90 21.15
CA PRO A 47 5.39 -1.83 21.68
C PRO A 47 4.85 -2.21 23.04
N GLY A 48 5.29 -1.46 24.04
CA GLY A 48 4.96 -1.70 25.44
C GLY A 48 3.48 -1.44 25.71
N ARG A 49 3.02 -1.78 26.92
CA ARG A 49 1.63 -1.50 27.35
C ARG A 49 1.27 -0.02 27.17
N ARG A 50 2.20 0.89 27.43
CA ARG A 50 2.02 2.33 27.28
C ARG A 50 1.78 2.78 25.84
N GLU A 51 2.58 2.27 24.90
CA GLU A 51 2.44 2.61 23.47
C GLU A 51 1.09 2.10 22.92
N LYS A 52 0.63 0.92 23.38
CA LYS A 52 -0.72 0.41 23.06
C LYS A 52 -1.87 1.22 23.67
N GLU A 53 -1.67 1.76 24.88
CA GLU A 53 -2.66 2.63 25.53
C GLU A 53 -2.71 4.01 24.85
N GLU A 54 -1.57 4.55 24.43
CA GLU A 54 -1.47 5.79 23.63
C GLU A 54 -2.11 5.61 22.25
N GLU A 55 -1.87 4.50 21.56
CA GLU A 55 -2.50 4.16 20.26
C GLU A 55 -4.03 4.09 20.37
N LYS A 56 -4.57 3.38 21.38
CA LYS A 56 -6.01 3.33 21.63
C LYS A 56 -6.61 4.69 21.98
N ARG A 57 -5.83 5.57 22.61
CA ARG A 57 -6.27 6.92 22.93
C ARG A 57 -6.35 7.76 21.66
N ALA A 58 -5.33 7.70 20.81
CA ALA A 58 -5.31 8.37 19.52
C ALA A 58 -6.47 7.92 18.63
N GLU A 59 -6.72 6.61 18.53
CA GLU A 59 -7.83 6.04 17.76
C GLU A 59 -9.20 6.57 18.24
N ARG A 60 -9.39 6.67 19.55
CA ARG A 60 -10.63 7.24 20.13
C ARG A 60 -10.78 8.72 19.83
N GLU A 61 -9.69 9.48 19.84
CA GLU A 61 -9.71 10.91 19.55
C GLU A 61 -9.98 11.18 18.07
N GLU A 62 -9.39 10.40 17.16
CA GLU A 62 -9.70 10.47 15.72
C GLU A 62 -11.16 10.12 15.45
N ARG A 63 -11.65 9.01 16.00
CA ARG A 63 -13.06 8.62 15.82
C ARG A 63 -14.04 9.66 16.36
N LYS A 64 -13.70 10.32 17.47
CA LYS A 64 -14.49 11.45 17.97
C LYS A 64 -14.48 12.64 17.01
N ARG A 65 -13.34 12.93 16.38
CA ARG A 65 -13.21 14.00 15.39
C ARG A 65 -14.05 13.68 14.15
N GLU A 66 -13.95 12.47 13.61
CA GLU A 66 -14.73 12.02 12.46
C GLU A 66 -16.24 12.11 12.72
N LEU A 67 -16.69 11.65 13.89
CA LEU A 67 -18.10 11.74 14.28
C LEU A 67 -18.57 13.19 14.43
N LYS A 68 -17.73 14.08 14.96
CA LYS A 68 -18.03 15.51 15.06
C LYS A 68 -18.14 16.15 13.68
N GLU A 69 -17.22 15.84 12.76
CA GLU A 69 -17.27 16.32 11.39
C GLU A 69 -18.49 15.80 10.62
N LEU A 70 -18.86 14.54 10.82
CA LEU A 70 -20.09 13.96 10.25
C LEU A 70 -21.33 14.70 10.76
N TYR A 71 -21.42 14.91 12.07
CA TYR A 71 -22.52 15.63 12.70
C TYR A 71 -22.62 17.08 12.20
N GLU A 72 -21.50 17.79 12.10
CA GLU A 72 -21.47 19.17 11.57
C GLU A 72 -21.92 19.22 10.10
N LYS A 73 -21.49 18.25 9.28
CA LYS A 73 -21.95 18.12 7.89
C LYS A 73 -23.47 17.90 7.81
N GLU A 74 -24.00 16.97 8.59
CA GLU A 74 -25.44 16.69 8.64
C GLU A 74 -26.24 17.92 9.07
N MET A 75 -25.80 18.62 10.13
CA MET A 75 -26.45 19.85 10.61
C MET A 75 -26.32 21.02 9.64
N SER A 76 -25.24 21.11 8.86
CA SER A 76 -25.09 22.13 7.82
C SER A 76 -25.90 21.86 6.55
N SER A 77 -26.36 20.61 6.38
CA SER A 77 -27.18 20.17 5.24
C SER A 77 -28.69 20.27 5.50
N LEU A 78 -29.08 20.66 6.72
CA LEU A 78 -30.44 20.98 7.17
C LEU A 78 -30.72 22.47 7.04
#